data_AF-W5TNM3-F1
#
_entry.id   AF-W5TNM3-F1
#
_cell.length_a   1.000
_cell.length_b   1.000
_cell.length_c   1.000
_cell.angle_alpha   90.00
_cell.angle_beta   90.00
_cell.angle_gamma   90.00
#
_symmetry.space_group_name_H-M   'P 1'
#
loop_
_entity.id
_entity.type
_entity.pdbx_description
1 polymer ?
#
loop_
_entity_poly.entity_id
_entity_poly.type
_entity_poly.pdbx_seq_one_letter_code
_entity_poly.pdbx_strand_id
1 'polypeptide(L)'
;MSGSAYRTPIRPRTEFGAFTDGAAVYAVYPPTPYVTTSSPTALGVTSHVIVSMAARKHETVVYPCTPDGELLSWEPVATVDLCDHGRGLRATGYDMEVVAR
;
A
#
# COMPACT_ATOMS: atom_id res chain seq x y z
N MET A 1 8.84 5.69 14.02
CA MET A 1 7.46 5.53 14.52
C MET A 1 6.95 4.24 13.93
N SER A 2 6.62 3.25 14.75
CA SER A 2 6.08 1.97 14.28
C SER A 2 4.56 2.01 14.32
N GLY A 3 3.91 1.60 13.25
CA GLY A 3 2.46 1.44 13.15
C GLY A 3 2.04 -0.02 12.93
N SER A 4 0.74 -0.26 12.88
CA SER A 4 0.15 -1.56 12.57
C SER A 4 -0.48 -1.55 11.18
N ALA A 5 -0.39 -2.67 10.46
CA ALA A 5 -1.07 -2.90 9.19
C ALA A 5 -1.92 -4.17 9.25
N TYR A 6 -3.16 -4.07 8.76
CA TYR A 6 -4.14 -5.15 8.75
C TYR A 6 -4.59 -5.44 7.33
N ARG A 7 -4.51 -6.70 6.91
CA ARG A 7 -5.02 -7.09 5.59
C ARG A 7 -6.55 -6.99 5.58
N THR A 8 -7.10 -6.26 4.62
CA THR A 8 -8.55 -6.11 4.46
C THR A 8 -9.09 -7.14 3.45
N PRO A 9 -10.41 -7.41 3.42
CA PRO A 9 -11.03 -8.21 2.36
C PRO A 9 -11.20 -7.43 1.03
N ILE A 10 -10.78 -6.16 0.99
CA ILE A 10 -11.01 -5.24 -0.11
C ILE A 10 -10.03 -5.52 -1.25
N ARG A 11 -10.55 -5.51 -2.48
CA ARG A 11 -9.72 -5.68 -3.67
C ARG A 11 -9.21 -4.34 -4.16
N PRO A 12 -7.92 -4.24 -4.54
CA PRO A 12 -7.37 -3.05 -5.19
C PRO A 12 -8.15 -2.69 -6.46
N ARG A 13 -8.41 -1.39 -6.65
CA ARG A 13 -9.07 -0.82 -7.84
C ARG A 13 -8.19 0.29 -8.41
N THR A 14 -8.05 0.31 -9.73
CA THR A 14 -7.50 1.48 -10.44
C THR A 14 -8.36 1.79 -11.65
N GLU A 15 -8.36 3.05 -12.07
CA GLU A 15 -8.97 3.51 -13.31
C GLU A 15 -8.25 2.97 -14.57
N PHE A 16 -7.00 2.53 -14.46
CA PHE A 16 -6.14 2.11 -15.59
C PHE A 16 -5.92 0.60 -15.72
N GLY A 17 -6.59 -0.22 -14.91
CA GLY A 17 -6.51 -1.69 -14.96
C GLY A 17 -6.31 -2.34 -13.60
N ALA A 18 -6.59 -3.64 -13.50
CA ALA A 18 -6.39 -4.36 -12.26
C ALA A 18 -4.89 -4.42 -11.89
N PHE A 19 -4.57 -4.19 -10.62
CA PHE A 19 -3.29 -4.64 -10.08
C PHE A 19 -3.16 -6.15 -10.33
N THR A 20 -1.94 -6.61 -10.67
CA THR A 20 -1.69 -8.03 -10.96
C THR A 20 -2.06 -8.94 -9.80
N ASP A 21 -2.32 -10.22 -10.09
CA ASP A 21 -2.52 -11.26 -9.08
C ASP A 21 -1.41 -11.21 -8.03
N GLY A 22 -1.81 -10.98 -6.78
CA GLY A 22 -0.90 -10.80 -5.65
C GLY A 22 -1.13 -9.52 -4.87
N ALA A 23 -1.69 -8.46 -5.47
CA ALA A 23 -1.92 -7.22 -4.75
C ALA A 23 -3.03 -7.33 -3.67
N ALA A 24 -2.87 -6.61 -2.56
CA ALA A 24 -3.84 -6.58 -1.48
C ALA A 24 -3.95 -5.20 -0.84
N VAL A 25 -5.13 -4.88 -0.32
CA VAL A 25 -5.36 -3.67 0.47
C VAL A 25 -5.08 -3.95 1.94
N TYR A 26 -4.38 -3.02 2.58
CA TYR A 26 -4.10 -3.02 4.01
C TYR A 26 -4.63 -1.73 4.63
N ALA A 27 -5.33 -1.85 5.76
CA ALA A 27 -5.59 -0.71 6.64
C ALA A 27 -4.35 -0.48 7.50
N VAL A 28 -3.97 0.78 7.71
CA VAL A 28 -2.74 1.18 8.41
C VAL A 28 -3.04 2.21 9.50
N TYR A 29 -2.35 2.07 10.63
CA TYR A 29 -2.45 3.00 11.75
C TYR A 29 -1.07 3.25 12.39
N PRO A 30 -0.61 4.51 12.56
CA PRO A 30 -1.29 5.75 12.18
C PRO A 30 -1.43 5.92 10.66
N PRO A 31 -2.32 6.81 10.17
CA PRO A 31 -2.45 7.08 8.74
C PRO A 31 -1.11 7.48 8.09
N THR A 32 -0.89 7.01 6.86
CA THR A 32 0.33 7.23 6.08
C THR A 32 0.23 8.51 5.27
N PRO A 33 1.22 9.42 5.35
CA PRO A 33 1.30 10.55 4.43
C PRO A 33 1.74 10.08 3.03
N TYR A 34 1.25 10.74 1.98
CA TYR A 34 1.65 10.46 0.60
C TYR A 34 1.68 11.72 -0.26
N VAL A 35 2.43 11.68 -1.36
CA VAL A 35 2.49 12.77 -2.33
C VAL A 35 1.34 12.64 -3.33
N THR A 36 0.56 13.70 -3.49
CA THR A 36 -0.55 13.71 -4.45
C THR A 36 -0.04 13.95 -5.87
N THR A 37 -0.60 13.24 -6.86
CA THR A 37 -0.26 13.44 -8.28
C THR A 37 -0.67 14.83 -8.79
N SER A 38 -1.72 15.42 -8.23
CA SER A 38 -2.24 16.73 -8.61
C SER A 38 -1.43 17.89 -8.03
N SER A 39 -0.67 17.68 -6.96
CA SER A 39 0.20 18.69 -6.37
C SER A 39 1.35 18.03 -5.59
N PRO A 40 2.58 18.00 -6.15
CA PRO A 40 3.71 17.33 -5.51
C PRO A 40 4.20 18.01 -4.21
N THR A 41 3.68 19.19 -3.89
CA THR A 41 3.90 19.89 -2.62
C THR A 41 2.79 19.67 -1.60
N ALA A 42 1.65 19.12 -2.01
CA ALA A 42 0.56 18.78 -1.11
C ALA A 42 0.74 17.34 -0.59
N LEU A 43 0.81 17.21 0.74
CA LEU A 43 0.77 15.93 1.42
C LEU A 43 -0.68 15.52 1.64
N GLY A 44 -1.07 14.40 1.04
CA GLY A 44 -2.27 13.67 1.42
C GLY A 44 -1.99 12.78 2.63
N VAL A 45 -3.05 12.31 3.29
CA VAL A 45 -2.98 11.25 4.31
C VAL A 45 -3.98 10.16 3.97
N THR A 46 -3.58 8.91 4.15
CA THR A 46 -4.49 7.76 3.96
C THR A 46 -4.37 6.77 5.11
N SER A 47 -5.49 6.14 5.46
CA SER A 47 -5.56 5.01 6.38
C SER A 47 -5.46 3.66 5.66
N HIS A 48 -5.29 3.63 4.33
CA HIS A 48 -5.24 2.41 3.53
C HIS A 48 -4.17 2.47 2.46
N VAL A 49 -3.51 1.34 2.23
CA VAL A 49 -2.49 1.19 1.18
C VAL A 49 -2.74 -0.08 0.36
N ILE A 50 -2.41 -0.01 -0.92
CA ILE A 50 -2.33 -1.18 -1.80
C ILE A 50 -0.89 -1.64 -1.80
N VAL A 51 -0.65 -2.89 -1.42
CA VAL A 51 0.66 -3.54 -1.55
C VAL A 51 0.59 -4.43 -2.77
N SER A 52 1.38 -4.11 -3.79
CA SER A 52 1.46 -4.82 -5.07
C SER A 52 2.80 -5.52 -5.19
N MET A 53 2.81 -6.74 -5.73
CA MET A 53 4.04 -7.49 -6.01
C MET A 53 4.26 -7.59 -7.52
N ALA A 54 5.41 -7.12 -7.97
CA ALA A 54 5.88 -7.36 -9.33
C ALA A 54 6.83 -8.56 -9.34
N ALA A 55 6.27 -9.78 -9.40
CA ALA A 55 7.01 -11.04 -9.31
C ALA A 55 8.21 -11.13 -10.28
N ARG A 56 8.06 -10.62 -11.51
CA ARG A 56 9.14 -10.61 -12.52
C ARG A 56 10.32 -9.72 -12.13
N LYS A 57 10.06 -8.66 -11.36
CA LYS A 57 11.06 -7.70 -10.88
C LYS A 57 11.54 -8.02 -9.46
N HIS A 58 10.96 -9.03 -8.80
CA HIS A 58 11.19 -9.31 -7.39
C HIS A 58 10.94 -8.08 -6.49
N GLU A 59 9.93 -7.29 -6.80
CA GLU A 59 9.68 -5.99 -6.19
C GLU A 59 8.31 -5.97 -5.49
N THR A 60 8.23 -5.29 -4.35
CA THR A 60 6.98 -4.92 -3.68
C THR A 60 6.85 -3.41 -3.69
N VAL A 61 5.69 -2.91 -4.13
CA VAL A 61 5.40 -1.49 -4.20
C VAL A 61 4.15 -1.19 -3.38
N VAL A 62 4.22 -0.14 -2.57
CA VAL A 62 3.15 0.31 -1.69
C VAL A 62 2.57 1.60 -2.23
N TYR A 63 1.28 1.61 -2.54
CA TYR A 63 0.58 2.77 -3.07
C TYR A 63 -0.48 3.28 -2.09
N PRO A 64 -0.73 4.60 -2.00
CA PRO A 64 -1.83 5.12 -1.22
C PRO A 64 -3.17 4.80 -1.89
N CYS A 65 -4.18 4.43 -1.11
CA CYS A 65 -5.52 4.16 -1.63
C CYS A 65 -6.62 4.64 -0.69
N THR A 66 -7.84 4.76 -1.18
CA THR A 66 -9.03 5.02 -0.36
C THR A 66 -9.37 3.79 0.49
N PRO A 67 -10.22 3.94 1.52
CA PRO A 67 -10.78 2.80 2.25
C PRO A 67 -11.48 1.77 1.36
N ASP A 68 -12.01 2.17 0.20
CA ASP A 68 -12.66 1.26 -0.76
C ASP A 68 -11.68 0.59 -1.73
N GLY A 69 -10.38 0.81 -1.55
CA GLY A 69 -9.30 0.22 -2.34
C GLY A 69 -9.00 0.94 -3.65
N GLU A 70 -9.52 2.15 -3.86
CA GLU A 70 -9.22 2.96 -5.05
C GLU A 70 -7.86 3.64 -4.92
N LEU A 71 -7.01 3.49 -5.93
CA LEU A 71 -5.70 4.12 -5.98
C LEU A 71 -5.80 5.66 -5.90
N LEU A 72 -5.07 6.27 -4.97
CA LEU A 72 -5.03 7.74 -4.81
C LEU A 72 -3.87 8.40 -5.57
N SER A 73 -2.78 7.68 -5.79
CA SER A 73 -1.58 8.18 -6.46
C SER A 73 -0.77 7.01 -7.00
N TRP A 74 -0.20 7.19 -8.21
CA TRP A 74 0.80 6.27 -8.76
C TRP A 74 2.20 6.51 -8.20
N GLU A 75 2.41 7.62 -7.48
CA GLU A 75 3.64 7.83 -6.72
C GLU A 75 3.64 6.88 -5.52
N PRO A 76 4.58 5.93 -5.44
CA PRO A 76 4.59 4.96 -4.37
C PRO A 76 4.96 5.62 -3.03
N VAL A 77 4.35 5.14 -1.95
CA VAL A 77 4.80 5.45 -0.59
C VAL A 77 6.15 4.79 -0.33
N ALA A 78 6.33 3.55 -0.82
CA ALA A 78 7.58 2.83 -0.73
C ALA A 78 7.71 1.79 -1.84
N THR A 79 8.97 1.49 -2.16
CA THR A 79 9.38 0.42 -3.06
C THR A 79 10.47 -0.40 -2.38
N VAL A 80 10.38 -1.72 -2.47
CA VAL A 80 11.35 -2.65 -1.89
C VAL A 80 11.65 -3.75 -2.90
N ASP A 81 12.93 -4.05 -3.10
CA ASP A 81 13.42 -5.15 -3.97
C ASP A 81 13.24 -6.53 -3.29
N LEU A 82 12.02 -6.85 -2.87
CA LEU A 82 11.62 -8.18 -2.44
C LEU A 82 10.13 -8.41 -2.75
N CYS A 83 9.72 -9.61 -3.15
CA CYS A 83 8.29 -9.96 -3.27
C CYS A 83 7.71 -10.49 -1.95
N ASP A 84 7.51 -9.60 -0.98
CA ASP A 84 6.86 -9.92 0.29
C ASP A 84 6.10 -8.69 0.82
N HIS A 85 4.80 -8.87 1.08
CA HIS A 85 3.95 -7.78 1.55
C HIS A 85 4.38 -7.22 2.89
N GLY A 86 4.81 -8.09 3.81
CA GLY A 86 5.24 -7.69 5.15
C GLY A 86 6.48 -6.81 5.10
N ARG A 87 7.41 -7.10 4.19
CA ARG A 87 8.60 -6.28 3.95
C ARG A 87 8.25 -4.93 3.32
N GLY A 88 7.33 -4.88 2.36
CA GLY A 88 6.80 -3.63 1.83
C GLY A 88 6.22 -2.73 2.93
N LEU A 89 5.37 -3.29 3.78
CA LEU A 89 4.76 -2.56 4.90
C LEU A 89 5.79 -2.14 5.96
N ARG A 90 6.77 -2.98 6.28
CA ARG A 90 7.85 -2.63 7.22
C ARG A 90 8.74 -1.50 6.70
N ALA A 91 8.97 -1.43 5.39
CA ALA A 91 9.69 -0.31 4.79
C ALA A 91 8.94 1.02 4.94
N THR A 92 7.61 0.97 5.01
CA THR A 92 6.75 2.12 5.37
C THR A 92 6.59 2.35 6.88
N GLY A 93 7.23 1.53 7.73
CA GLY A 93 7.16 1.64 9.19
C GLY A 93 5.97 0.93 9.84
N TYR A 94 5.29 0.02 9.14
CA TYR A 94 4.18 -0.76 9.68
C TYR A 94 4.54 -2.23 9.89
N ASP A 95 4.16 -2.77 11.04
CA ASP A 95 4.17 -4.20 11.30
C ASP A 95 2.82 -4.82 10.94
N MET A 96 2.85 -5.94 10.21
CA MET A 96 1.63 -6.63 9.82
C MET A 96 1.08 -7.42 11.00
N GLU A 97 -0.15 -7.13 11.40
CA GLU A 97 -0.85 -7.93 12.40
C GLU A 97 -1.50 -9.14 11.73
N VAL A 98 -0.97 -10.32 12.03
CA VAL A 98 -1.58 -11.58 11.61
C VAL A 98 -2.72 -11.86 12.58
N VAL A 99 -3.95 -11.56 12.16
CA VAL A 99 -5.13 -11.98 12.92
C VAL A 99 -5.20 -13.51 12.85
N ALA A 100 -4.79 -14.17 13.93
CA ALA A 100 -4.96 -15.61 14.10
C ALA A 100 -6.47 -15.93 14.02
N ARG A 101 -6.83 -16.84 13.13
CA ARG A 101 -8.20 -17.37 13.01
C ARG A 101 -8.46 -18.41 14.09
#